data_AF-L8GZ20-F1
#
_entry.id   AF-L8GZ20-F1
#
_cell.length_a   1.000
_cell.length_b   1.000
_cell.length_c   1.000
_cell.angle_alpha   90.00
_cell.angle_beta   90.00
_cell.angle_gamma   90.00
#
_symmetry.space_group_name_H-M   'P 1'
#
loop_
_entity.id
_entity.type
_entity.pdbx_description
1 polymer ?
#
loop_
_entity_poly.entity_id
_entity_poly.type
_entity_poly.pdbx_seq_one_letter_code
_entity_poly.pdbx_strand_id
1 'polypeptide(L)' 'MRPNGRLIVVDSLLAPEGQYTRQVPVSVELQDLHMAVMLNGKERSEVQFREVFEAAGFRMLSVTHTRGIFHLVEGAVAQ' A
#
# COMPACT_ATOMS: atom_id res chain seq x y z
N MET A 1 8.76 -11.97 -13.04
CA MET A 1 9.95 -11.91 -12.14
C MET A 1 10.77 -13.18 -12.26
N ARG A 2 12.05 -13.17 -11.85
CA ARG A 2 12.86 -14.40 -11.72
C ARG A 2 12.25 -15.33 -10.64
N PRO A 3 12.52 -16.64 -10.70
CA PRO A 3 12.18 -17.56 -9.60
C PRO A 3 12.70 -17.01 -8.27
N ASN A 4 11.87 -17.10 -7.22
CA ASN A 4 12.14 -16.57 -5.87
C ASN A 4 12.30 -15.04 -5.75
N GLY A 5 11.99 -14.28 -6.81
CA GLY A 5 11.95 -12.81 -6.72
C GLY A 5 10.87 -12.30 -5.77
N ARG A 6 11.14 -11.14 -5.15
CA ARG A 6 10.20 -10.40 -4.32
C ARG A 6 9.89 -9.04 -4.94
N LEU A 7 8.62 -8.63 -4.83
CA LEU A 7 8.19 -7.27 -5.05
C LEU A 7 8.12 -6.58 -3.69
N ILE A 8 8.83 -5.47 -3.53
CA ILE A 8 8.75 -4.63 -2.33
C ILE A 8 8.20 -3.27 -2.77
N VAL A 9 7.00 -2.94 -2.32
CA VAL A 9 6.41 -1.62 -2.49
C VAL A 9 6.64 -0.84 -1.20
N VAL A 10 7.20 0.37 -1.34
CA VAL A 10 7.41 1.29 -0.22
C VAL A 10 6.41 2.41 -0.37
N ASP A 11 5.37 2.40 0.46
CA ASP A 11 4.30 3.40 0.36
C ASP A 11 3.61 3.64 1.71
N SER A 12 2.84 4.72 1.79
CA SER A 12 1.95 4.94 2.93
C SER A 12 0.69 4.10 2.84
N LEU A 13 0.16 3.68 3.99
CA LEU A 13 -1.08 2.91 4.06
C LEU A 13 -2.19 3.75 4.70
N LEU A 14 -3.32 3.82 4.00
CA LEU A 14 -4.55 4.36 4.57
C LEU A 14 -5.24 3.33 5.46
N ALA A 15 -6.09 3.86 6.34
CA ALA A 15 -7.05 3.04 7.07
C ALA A 15 -8.01 2.34 6.09
N PRO A 16 -8.64 1.23 6.49
CA PRO A 16 -9.74 0.66 5.71
C PRO A 16 -10.80 1.73 5.40
N GLU A 17 -11.39 1.66 4.20
CA GLU A 17 -12.38 2.65 3.76
C GLU A 17 -13.52 2.81 4.77
N GLY A 18 -13.92 4.06 5.01
CA GLY A 18 -14.97 4.40 5.98
C GLY A 18 -14.54 4.31 7.45
N GLN A 19 -13.28 3.99 7.75
CA GLN A 19 -12.76 3.96 9.11
C GLN A 19 -11.81 5.13 9.35
N TYR A 20 -12.03 5.86 10.44
CA TYR A 20 -11.07 6.83 10.97
C TYR A 20 -10.28 6.20 12.11
N THR A 21 -8.96 6.33 12.07
CA THR A 21 -8.09 5.88 13.15
C THR A 21 -7.00 6.90 13.42
N ARG A 22 -6.68 7.13 14.69
CA ARG A 22 -5.52 7.94 15.09
C ARG A 22 -4.18 7.27 14.77
N GLN A 23 -4.21 6.03 14.29
CA GLN A 23 -3.01 5.26 13.92
C GLN A 23 -2.46 5.70 12.56
N VAL A 24 -3.28 6.30 11.69
CA VAL A 24 -2.84 6.86 10.42
C VAL A 24 -2.51 8.34 10.64
N PRO A 25 -1.28 8.78 10.39
CA PRO A 25 -0.92 10.18 10.52
C PRO A 25 -1.70 11.05 9.53
N VAL A 26 -2.14 12.23 9.96
CA VAL A 26 -2.88 13.20 9.10
C VAL A 26 -2.11 13.54 7.80
N SER A 27 -0.78 13.47 7.82
CA SER A 27 0.05 13.67 6.64
C SER A 27 -0.23 12.66 5.52
N VAL A 28 -0.64 11.43 5.85
CA VAL A 28 -0.98 10.39 4.87
C VAL A 28 -2.34 10.69 4.22
N GLU A 29 -3.32 11.15 4.99
CA GLU A 29 -4.61 11.59 4.44
C GLU A 29 -4.44 12.81 3.52
N LEU A 30 -3.59 13.76 3.91
CA LEU A 30 -3.24 14.91 3.06
C LEU A 30 -2.46 14.47 1.81
N GLN A 31 -1.62 13.43 1.91
CA GLN A 31 -0.92 12.86 0.76
C GLN A 31 -1.90 12.24 -0.24
N ASP A 32 -2.93 11.53 0.21
CA ASP A 32 -3.98 10.99 -0.67
C ASP A 32 -4.68 12.09 -1.50
N LEU A 33 -5.06 13.18 -0.84
CA LEU A 33 -5.64 14.35 -1.52
C LEU A 33 -4.65 14.98 -2.51
N HIS A 34 -3.38 15.10 -2.12
CA HIS A 34 -2.34 15.61 -3.01
C HIS A 34 -2.15 14.71 -4.25
N MET A 35 -2.15 13.39 -4.08
CA MET A 35 -2.06 12.42 -5.17
C MET A 35 -3.27 12.50 -6.11
N ALA A 36 -4.47 12.65 -5.57
CA ALA A 36 -5.69 12.81 -6.36
C ALA A 36 -5.66 14.07 -7.23
N VAL A 37 -5.26 15.21 -6.66
CA VAL A 37 -5.24 16.51 -7.37
C VAL A 37 -4.10 16.59 -8.39
N MET A 38 -2.90 16.16 -8.02
CA MET A 38 -1.71 16.40 -8.83
C MET A 38 -1.47 15.34 -9.90
N LEU A 39 -1.85 14.09 -9.61
CA LEU A 39 -1.43 12.93 -10.40
C LEU A 39 -2.60 12.02 -10.82
N ASN A 40 -3.85 12.39 -10.46
CA ASN A 40 -5.02 11.51 -10.61
C ASN A 40 -4.76 10.12 -9.99
N GLY A 41 -3.99 10.10 -8.90
CA GLY A 41 -3.62 8.91 -8.14
C GLY A 41 -4.39 8.81 -6.83
N LYS A 42 -4.02 7.83 -6.02
CA LYS A 42 -4.51 7.67 -4.64
C LYS A 42 -3.52 6.87 -3.82
N GLU A 43 -3.50 7.13 -2.53
CA GLU A 43 -2.95 6.23 -1.52
C GLU A 43 -3.91 5.04 -1.35
N ARG A 44 -3.45 3.95 -0.72
CA ARG A 44 -4.25 2.72 -0.60
C ARG A 44 -4.19 2.14 0.80
N SER A 45 -5.29 1.52 1.21
CA SER A 45 -5.31 0.63 2.36
C SER A 45 -4.67 -0.72 2.02
N GLU A 46 -4.39 -1.53 3.05
CA GLU A 46 -3.85 -2.88 2.87
C GLU A 46 -4.76 -3.76 1.99
N VAL A 47 -6.08 -3.64 2.14
CA VAL A 47 -7.06 -4.41 1.34
C VAL A 47 -6.95 -4.04 -0.14
N GLN A 48 -6.91 -2.75 -0.45
CA GLN A 48 -6.76 -2.29 -1.83
C GLN A 48 -5.39 -2.67 -2.42
N PHE A 49 -4.32 -2.67 -1.62
CA PHE A 49 -3.03 -3.19 -2.07
C PHE A 49 -3.10 -4.68 -2.41
N ARG A 50 -3.79 -5.48 -1.59
CA ARG A 50 -4.01 -6.90 -1.87
C ARG A 50 -4.71 -7.11 -3.21
N GLU A 51 -5.77 -6.36 -3.47
CA GLU A 51 -6.51 -6.40 -4.74
C GLU A 51 -5.62 -6.04 -5.94
N VAL A 52 -4.79 -5.00 -5.82
CA VAL A 52 -3.84 -4.60 -6.89
C VAL A 52 -2.79 -5.68 -7.12
N PHE A 53 -2.26 -6.30 -6.07
CA PHE A 53 -1.29 -7.39 -6.19
C PHE A 53 -1.91 -8.59 -6.91
N GLU A 54 -3.10 -9.01 -6.49
CA GLU A 54 -3.82 -10.14 -7.09
C GLU A 54 -4.12 -9.89 -8.57
N ALA A 55 -4.64 -8.70 -8.91
CA ALA A 55 -4.90 -8.30 -10.28
C ALA A 55 -3.63 -8.27 -11.16
N ALA A 56 -2.47 -8.00 -10.55
CA ALA A 56 -1.17 -7.98 -11.23
C ALA A 56 -0.48 -9.36 -11.29
N GLY A 57 -1.09 -10.44 -10.78
CA GLY A 57 -0.50 -11.78 -10.76
C GLY A 57 0.50 -12.01 -9.62
N PHE A 58 0.37 -11.26 -8.53
CA PHE A 58 1.16 -11.39 -7.32
C PHE A 58 0.28 -11.80 -6.14
N ARG A 59 0.88 -12.51 -5.19
CA ARG A 59 0.32 -12.71 -3.85
C ARG A 59 1.00 -11.76 -2.88
N MET A 60 0.21 -10.94 -2.18
CA MET A 60 0.71 -10.12 -1.07
C MET A 60 1.08 -11.04 0.10
N LEU A 61 2.28 -10.86 0.65
CA LEU A 61 2.88 -11.73 1.67
C LEU A 61 2.85 -11.10 3.06
N SER A 62 3.26 -9.83 3.16
CA SER A 62 3.38 -9.16 4.44
C SER A 62 3.33 -7.64 4.29
N VAL A 63 3.04 -6.97 5.41
CA VAL A 63 3.21 -5.53 5.59
C VAL A 63 4.14 -5.33 6.78
N THR A 64 5.25 -4.60 6.58
CA THR A 64 6.17 -4.22 7.66
C THR A 64 6.04 -2.73 7.94
N HIS A 65 5.72 -2.38 9.20
CA HIS A 65 5.71 -1.00 9.66
C HIS A 65 7.13 -0.48 9.87
N THR A 66 7.39 0.74 9.40
CA THR A 66 8.65 1.45 9.68
C THR A 66 8.46 2.46 10.81
N ARG A 67 9.53 3.19 11.17
CA ARG A 67 9.45 4.28 12.16
C ARG A 67 8.73 5.53 11.65
N GLY A 68 8.40 5.59 10.36
CA GLY A 68 7.76 6.75 9.72
C GLY A 68 6.41 6.40 9.09
N ILE A 69 5.97 7.22 8.13
CA ILE A 69 4.67 7.07 7.46
C ILE A 69 4.66 5.93 6.41
N PHE A 70 5.84 5.43 6.03
CA PHE A 70 5.99 4.41 5.01
C PHE A 70 5.93 2.99 5.58
N HIS A 71 5.43 2.09 4.77
CA HIS A 71 5.32 0.67 5.02
C HIS A 71 6.00 -0.09 3.89
N LEU A 72 6.51 -1.29 4.19
CA LEU A 72 6.99 -2.22 3.18
C LEU A 72 5.90 -3.25 2.91
N VAL A 73 5.26 -3.18 1.75
CA VAL A 73 4.31 -4.19 1.28
C VAL A 73 5.04 -5.19 0.40
N GLU A 74 5.21 -6.41 0.89
CA GLU A 74 5.95 -7.47 0.20
C GLU A 74 5.00 -8.37 -0.59
N GLY A 75 5.41 -8.76 -1.80
CA GLY A 75 4.72 -9.74 -2.63
C GLY A 75 5.66 -10.69 -3.36
N ALA A 76 5.07 -11.76 -3.89
CA ALA A 76 5.73 -12.70 -4.77
C ALA A 76 4.81 -13.07 -5.93
N VAL A 77 5.36 -13.64 -7.01
CA VAL A 77 4.54 -14.17 -8.11
C VAL A 77 3.52 -15.16 -7.54
N ALA A 78 2.25 -15.00 -7.91
CA ALA A 78 1.22 -15.99 -7.59
C ALA A 78 1.56 -17.29 -8.34
N GLN A 79 1.69 -18.40 -7.61
CA GLN A 79 1.91 -19.73 -8.19
C GLN A 79 0.59 -20.37 -8.60
#